data_AF-A0A7X1L314-F1
#
_entry.id   AF-A0A7X1L314-F1
#
_cell.length_a   1.000
_cell.length_b   1.000
_cell.length_c   1.000
_cell.angle_alpha   90.00
_cell.angle_beta   90.00
_cell.angle_gamma   90.00
#
_symmetry.space_group_name_H-M   'P 1'
#
loop_
_entity.id
_entity.type
_entity.pdbx_description
1 polymer ?
#
loop_
_entity_poly.entity_id
_entity_poly.type
_entity_poly.pdbx_seq_one_letter_code
_entity_poly.pdbx_strand_id
1 'polypeptide(L)'
;MIYYTGHSRNMRALVYFISIPILISIVVGSALASPTLYPTGTTIYKPEEVYTGYTIYVAKAKNQVLLIDMNGDIVHCWDGDGRFRMWYAEPLSTGKLVVATYNRVVAQ
;
A
#
# COMPACT_ATOMS: atom_id res chain seq x y z
N MET A 1 -3.48 -68.89 -35.47
CA MET A 1 -4.01 -67.50 -35.51
C MET A 1 -4.83 -67.30 -34.24
N ILE A 2 -4.23 -66.72 -33.19
CA ILE A 2 -4.86 -66.61 -31.87
C ILE A 2 -5.32 -65.17 -31.70
N TYR A 3 -6.62 -64.98 -31.46
CA TYR A 3 -7.25 -63.66 -31.30
C TYR A 3 -6.99 -63.11 -29.88
N TYR A 4 -6.36 -61.93 -29.78
CA TYR A 4 -6.36 -61.13 -28.55
C TYR A 4 -7.52 -60.13 -28.62
N THR A 5 -8.65 -60.45 -28.01
CA THR A 5 -9.73 -59.48 -27.80
C THR A 5 -10.44 -59.77 -26.49
N GLY A 6 -10.30 -58.87 -25.52
CA GLY A 6 -10.85 -59.03 -24.18
C GLY A 6 -10.38 -58.02 -23.13
N HIS A 7 -9.40 -57.15 -23.43
CA HIS A 7 -8.79 -56.27 -22.41
C HIS A 7 -9.37 -54.84 -22.35
N SER A 8 -10.11 -54.38 -23.36
CA SER A 8 -10.47 -52.95 -23.53
C SER A 8 -11.62 -52.46 -22.63
N ARG A 9 -12.52 -53.35 -22.20
CA ARG A 9 -13.67 -52.99 -21.35
C ARG A 9 -13.23 -52.59 -19.93
N ASN A 10 -12.25 -53.31 -19.37
CA ASN A 10 -11.72 -53.04 -18.03
C ASN A 10 -10.84 -51.78 -18.01
N MET A 11 -10.16 -51.49 -19.12
CA MET A 11 -9.34 -50.28 -19.28
C MET A 11 -10.18 -48.99 -19.22
N ARG A 12 -11.36 -48.97 -19.85
CA ARG A 12 -12.28 -47.83 -19.81
C ARG A 12 -12.86 -47.61 -18.40
N ALA A 13 -13.24 -48.71 -17.73
CA ALA A 13 -13.70 -48.64 -16.35
C ALA A 13 -12.59 -48.08 -15.43
N LEU A 14 -11.34 -48.53 -15.58
CA LEU A 14 -10.20 -48.03 -14.82
C LEU A 14 -9.97 -46.52 -15.00
N VAL A 15 -10.07 -46.03 -16.25
CA VAL A 15 -9.94 -44.59 -16.55
C VAL A 15 -11.01 -43.78 -15.83
N TYR A 16 -12.28 -44.22 -15.85
CA TYR A 16 -13.34 -43.52 -15.13
C TYR A 16 -13.17 -43.56 -13.61
N PHE A 17 -12.70 -44.69 -13.07
CA PHE A 17 -12.41 -44.84 -11.63
C PHE A 17 -11.33 -43.87 -11.13
N ILE A 18 -10.39 -43.46 -11.99
CA ILE A 18 -9.32 -42.54 -11.64
C ILE A 18 -9.71 -41.10 -11.96
N SER A 19 -10.34 -40.82 -13.10
CA SER A 19 -10.63 -39.46 -13.54
C SER A 19 -11.77 -38.80 -12.75
N ILE A 20 -12.77 -39.56 -12.33
CA ILE A 20 -13.93 -39.05 -11.58
C ILE A 20 -13.50 -38.48 -10.21
N PRO A 21 -12.76 -39.19 -9.34
CA PRO A 21 -12.33 -38.62 -8.07
C PRO A 21 -11.37 -37.42 -8.23
N ILE A 22 -10.50 -37.43 -9.25
CA ILE A 22 -9.62 -36.29 -9.54
C ILE A 22 -10.43 -35.03 -9.90
N LEU A 23 -11.44 -35.17 -10.76
CA LEU A 23 -12.33 -34.05 -11.11
C LEU A 23 -13.12 -33.56 -9.89
N ILE A 24 -13.61 -34.48 -9.05
CA ILE A 24 -14.34 -34.12 -7.82
C ILE A 24 -13.43 -33.34 -6.85
N SER A 25 -12.18 -33.77 -6.65
CA SER A 25 -11.24 -33.09 -5.76
C SER A 25 -10.90 -31.66 -6.21
N ILE A 26 -10.77 -31.41 -7.51
CA ILE A 26 -10.51 -30.07 -8.06
C ILE A 26 -11.69 -29.12 -7.79
N VAL A 27 -12.92 -29.62 -7.93
CA VAL A 27 -14.14 -28.82 -7.71
C VAL A 27 -14.33 -28.50 -6.22
N VAL A 28 -14.07 -29.45 -5.32
CA VAL A 28 -14.25 -29.26 -3.86
C VAL A 28 -13.24 -28.26 -3.28
N GLY A 29 -11.98 -28.25 -3.74
CA GLY A 29 -10.96 -27.32 -3.26
C GLY A 29 -11.29 -25.84 -3.51
N SER A 30 -12.07 -25.56 -4.56
CA SER A 30 -12.48 -24.19 -4.92
C SER A 30 -13.62 -23.65 -4.05
N ALA A 31 -14.41 -24.54 -3.43
CA ALA A 31 -15.63 -24.18 -2.70
C ALA A 31 -15.39 -23.78 -1.22
N LEU A 32 -14.19 -24.05 -0.68
CA LEU A 32 -13.84 -23.76 0.72
C LEU A 32 -13.08 -22.43 0.91
N ALA A 33 -12.98 -21.59 -0.12
CA ALA A 33 -12.38 -20.27 -0.01
C ALA A 33 -13.36 -19.29 0.66
N SER A 34 -13.18 -19.03 1.96
CA SER A 34 -13.88 -17.94 2.66
C SER A 34 -12.96 -16.73 2.79
N PRO A 35 -13.36 -15.54 2.31
CA PRO A 35 -12.56 -14.33 2.48
C PRO A 35 -12.47 -13.97 3.97
N THR A 36 -11.25 -13.77 4.48
CA THR A 36 -11.00 -13.27 5.84
C THR A 36 -11.00 -11.73 5.89
N LEU A 37 -10.96 -11.08 4.73
CA LEU A 37 -11.06 -9.63 4.55
C LEU A 37 -12.47 -9.28 4.08
N TYR A 38 -13.19 -8.52 4.91
CA TYR A 38 -14.51 -7.97 4.61
C TYR A 38 -14.36 -6.46 4.36
N PRO A 39 -14.02 -6.03 3.13
CA PRO A 39 -13.83 -4.60 2.86
C PRO A 39 -15.17 -3.88 3.01
N THR A 40 -15.24 -2.93 3.94
CA THR A 40 -16.38 -2.02 4.14
C THR A 40 -16.38 -0.84 3.16
N GLY A 41 -15.45 -0.86 2.20
CA GLY A 41 -15.11 0.23 1.30
C GLY A 41 -13.61 0.48 1.32
N THR A 42 -13.07 1.04 0.24
CA THR A 42 -11.68 1.51 0.17
C THR A 42 -11.68 2.82 -0.57
N THR A 43 -10.98 3.81 -0.01
CA THR A 43 -10.72 5.07 -0.71
C THR A 43 -9.69 4.79 -1.79
N ILE A 44 -10.08 4.93 -3.07
CA ILE A 44 -9.15 4.85 -4.19
C ILE A 44 -8.37 6.16 -4.24
N TYR A 45 -7.04 6.08 -4.06
CA TYR A 45 -6.16 7.23 -4.20
C TYR A 45 -5.98 7.56 -5.69
N LYS A 46 -6.52 8.72 -6.11
CA LYS A 46 -6.41 9.27 -7.47
C LYS A 46 -5.67 10.62 -7.43
N PRO A 47 -4.34 10.65 -7.63
CA PRO A 47 -3.51 11.84 -7.45
C PRO A 47 -4.03 13.09 -8.18
N GLU A 48 -4.62 12.90 -9.36
CA GLU A 48 -5.21 13.94 -10.20
C GLU A 48 -6.53 14.53 -9.68
N GLU A 49 -7.20 13.83 -8.77
CA GLU A 49 -8.53 14.19 -8.24
C GLU A 49 -8.52 14.50 -6.72
N VAL A 50 -7.37 14.35 -6.03
CA VAL A 50 -7.26 14.63 -4.59
C VAL A 50 -6.24 15.72 -4.27
N TYR A 51 -6.55 16.51 -3.24
CA TYR A 51 -5.58 17.42 -2.64
C TYR A 51 -4.40 16.60 -2.10
N THR A 52 -3.23 16.77 -2.70
CA THR A 52 -1.98 16.16 -2.22
C THR A 52 -1.55 16.91 -0.97
N GLY A 53 -1.65 16.26 0.19
CA GLY A 53 -1.21 16.85 1.45
C GLY A 53 0.31 16.97 1.53
N TYR A 54 0.79 17.83 2.43
CA TYR A 54 2.20 17.89 2.79
C TYR A 54 2.36 17.78 4.30
N THR A 55 3.49 17.23 4.72
CA THR A 55 3.89 17.18 6.13
C THR A 55 4.97 18.23 6.40
N ILE A 56 4.72 19.10 7.38
CA ILE A 56 5.76 19.98 7.93
C ILE A 56 6.43 19.26 9.09
N TYR A 57 7.76 19.10 9.00
CA TYR A 57 8.56 18.45 10.04
C TYR A 57 9.70 19.36 10.51
N VAL A 58 9.80 19.55 11.83
CA VAL A 58 10.88 20.36 12.44
C VAL A 58 12.04 19.44 12.83
N ALA A 59 13.08 19.43 12.01
CA ALA A 59 14.32 18.70 12.25
C ALA A 59 15.22 19.44 13.25
N LYS A 60 14.83 19.44 14.54
CA LYS A 60 15.46 20.20 15.63
C LYS A 60 16.98 20.03 15.73
N ALA A 61 17.50 18.83 15.46
CA ALA A 61 18.93 18.53 15.52
C ALA A 61 19.74 19.28 14.45
N LYS A 62 19.14 19.49 13.26
CA LYS A 62 19.75 20.22 12.15
C LYS A 62 19.32 21.68 12.09
N ASN A 63 18.40 22.10 12.97
CA ASN A 63 17.77 23.41 12.96
C ASN A 63 17.13 23.75 11.60
N GLN A 64 16.34 22.82 11.07
CA GLN A 64 15.69 22.92 9.76
C GLN A 64 14.19 22.63 9.88
N VAL A 65 13.40 23.19 8.96
CA VAL A 65 12.01 22.78 8.70
C VAL A 65 11.95 22.13 7.33
N LEU A 66 11.33 20.95 7.24
CA LEU A 66 11.17 20.19 6.01
C LEU A 66 9.71 20.18 5.59
N LEU A 67 9.45 20.43 4.31
CA LEU A 67 8.18 20.12 3.65
C LEU A 67 8.35 18.79 2.94
N ILE A 68 7.58 17.80 3.37
CA ILE A 68 7.65 16.43 2.86
C ILE A 68 6.34 16.12 2.13
N ASP A 69 6.43 15.64 0.90
CA ASP A 69 5.24 15.20 0.16
C ASP A 69 4.74 13.83 0.65
N MET A 70 3.64 13.33 0.08
CA MET A 70 3.08 12.04 0.50
C MET A 70 3.85 10.82 -0.03
N ASN A 71 4.81 11.00 -0.95
CA ASN A 71 5.74 9.94 -1.36
C ASN A 71 6.92 9.81 -0.39
N GLY A 72 7.10 10.80 0.50
CA GLY A 72 8.20 10.87 1.45
C GLY A 72 9.37 11.72 0.95
N ASP A 73 9.22 12.39 -0.20
CA ASP A 73 10.26 13.24 -0.77
C ASP A 73 10.27 14.61 -0.08
N ILE A 74 11.48 15.11 0.21
CA ILE A 74 11.67 16.47 0.72
C ILE A 74 11.56 17.43 -0.46
N VAL A 75 10.42 18.11 -0.57
CA VAL A 75 10.15 19.06 -1.65
C VAL A 75 10.61 20.48 -1.32
N HIS A 76 10.82 20.80 -0.04
CA HIS A 76 11.39 22.07 0.41
C HIS A 76 12.09 21.95 1.77
N CYS A 77 13.12 22.75 1.99
CA CYS A 77 13.84 22.86 3.25
C CYS A 77 14.11 24.32 3.58
N TRP A 78 13.74 24.75 4.80
CA TRP A 78 14.11 26.04 5.34
C TRP A 78 15.18 25.85 6.42
N ASP A 79 16.33 26.46 6.20
CA ASP A 79 17.42 26.49 7.17
C ASP A 79 17.19 27.57 8.22
N GLY A 80 17.39 27.20 9.48
CA GLY A 80 17.50 28.18 10.55
C GLY A 80 18.78 29.01 10.42
N ASP A 81 18.70 30.28 10.79
CA ASP A 81 19.81 31.24 10.75
C ASP A 81 20.95 30.97 11.75
N GLY A 82 20.91 29.83 12.44
CA GLY A 82 21.85 29.42 13.50
C GLY A 82 21.72 30.20 14.81
N ARG A 83 20.96 31.30 14.84
CA ARG A 83 20.79 32.16 16.02
C ARG A 83 19.68 31.66 16.93
N PHE A 84 18.68 30.98 16.36
CA PHE A 84 17.53 30.48 17.11
C PHE A 84 17.19 29.05 16.72
N ARG A 85 16.83 28.25 17.73
CA ARG A 85 16.31 26.90 17.55
C ARG A 85 14.84 26.98 17.12
N MET A 86 14.54 26.35 15.99
CA MET A 86 13.17 26.17 15.49
C MET A 86 12.47 25.09 16.33
N TRP A 87 11.33 25.41 16.92
CA TRP A 87 10.60 24.51 17.81
C TRP A 87 9.26 24.04 17.25
N TYR A 88 8.60 24.93 16.51
CA TYR A 88 7.32 24.69 15.86
C TYR A 88 7.27 25.48 14.56
N ALA A 89 6.62 24.93 13.54
CA ALA A 89 6.42 25.59 12.27
C ALA A 89 5.00 25.31 11.77
N GLU A 90 4.34 26.34 11.25
CA GLU A 90 2.99 26.26 10.72
C GLU A 90 2.93 26.89 9.33
N PRO A 91 2.31 26.21 8.35
CA PRO A 91 2.07 26.80 7.04
C PRO A 91 0.97 27.86 7.11
N LEU A 92 1.26 29.01 6.54
CA LEU A 92 0.24 30.02 6.26
C LEU A 92 -0.42 29.72 4.90
N SER A 93 -1.66 30.15 4.75
CA SER A 93 -2.38 30.11 3.47
C SER A 93 -1.69 30.89 2.34
N THR A 94 -0.73 31.76 2.67
CA THR A 94 0.08 32.53 1.72
C THR A 94 1.26 31.75 1.13
N GLY A 95 1.51 30.51 1.58
CA GLY A 95 2.67 29.71 1.15
C GLY A 95 3.97 30.02 1.91
N LYS A 96 3.89 30.86 2.94
CA LYS A 96 4.98 31.14 3.89
C LYS A 96 4.84 30.29 5.15
N LEU A 97 5.90 30.20 5.93
CA LEU A 97 5.88 29.54 7.24
C LEU A 97 5.91 30.56 8.37
N VAL A 98 5.14 30.30 9.42
CA VAL A 98 5.36 30.88 10.73
C VAL A 98 6.17 29.90 11.55
N VAL A 99 7.37 30.31 11.96
CA VAL A 99 8.26 29.49 12.78
C VAL A 99 8.34 30.08 14.18
N ALA A 100 7.93 29.30 15.18
CA ALA A 100 8.11 29.64 16.57
C ALA A 100 9.50 29.18 17.04
N THR A 101 10.23 30.12 17.59
CA THR A 101 11.52 29.91 18.26
C THR A 101 11.37 30.19 19.75
N TYR A 102 12.41 29.91 20.54
CA TYR A 102 12.35 29.98 22.01
C TYR A 102 11.77 31.30 22.57
N ASN A 103 12.06 32.45 21.93
CA ASN A 103 11.62 33.77 22.40
C ASN A 103 10.92 34.64 21.35
N ARG A 104 10.63 34.12 20.15
CA ARG A 104 10.02 34.92 19.06
C ARG A 104 9.35 34.05 18.00
N VAL A 105 8.36 34.62 17.34
CA VAL A 105 7.70 34.06 16.16
C VAL A 105 8.19 34.82 14.93
N VAL A 106 8.68 34.11 13.91
CA VAL A 106 9.23 34.70 12.68
C VAL A 106 8.50 34.11 11.48
N ALA A 107 8.07 34.97 10.55
CA ALA A 107 7.52 34.52 9.26
C ALA A 107 8.65 34.45 8.23
N GLN A 108 8.78 33.31 7.55
CA GLN A 108 9.72 33.09 6.45
C GLN A 108 8.94 32.74 5.18
#